data_AF-A0AAV0Y5V6-F1
#
_entry.id   AF-A0AAV0Y5V6-F1
#
_cell.length_a   1.000
_cell.length_b   1.000
_cell.length_c   1.000
_cell.angle_alpha   90.00
_cell.angle_beta   90.00
_cell.angle_gamma   90.00
#
_symmetry.space_group_name_H-M   'P 1'
#
loop_
_entity.id
_entity.type
_entity.pdbx_description
1 polymer ?
#
loop_
_entity_poly.entity_id
_entity_poly.type
_entity_poly.pdbx_seq_one_letter_code
_entity_poly.pdbx_strand_id
1 'polypeptide(L)'
;MVKSGDVLKVLYPNLIHVTFLGHGLNRVAEKVRDMFPNVNKLVNNIKKIFLKAPSRVEVYREIMQDIPLPPEPVLTRWETWLEAVVFNASHFEGYQILLGIQNVLSGDEDGHLPTNYSPDMTSNMKFSPITSVDVERSFSLYKHILSDRRTHMTPEHMEQYIVINCFMRDT
;
A
#
# COMPACT_ATOMS: atom_id res chain seq x y z
N MET A 1 -27.90 5.87 -13.64
CA MET A 1 -27.94 6.73 -14.85
C MET A 1 -29.26 6.57 -15.61
N VAL A 2 -29.72 5.33 -15.90
CA VAL A 2 -31.00 5.09 -16.61
C VAL A 2 -32.20 5.82 -15.97
N LYS A 3 -32.43 5.63 -14.66
CA LYS A 3 -33.52 6.33 -13.94
C LYS A 3 -33.47 7.86 -14.06
N SER A 4 -32.28 8.44 -14.05
CA SER A 4 -32.09 9.89 -14.24
C SER A 4 -32.37 10.30 -15.68
N GLY A 5 -31.98 9.48 -16.65
CA GLY A 5 -32.32 9.66 -18.07
C GLY A 5 -33.82 9.64 -18.30
N ASP A 6 -34.55 8.74 -17.65
CA ASP A 6 -36.02 8.64 -17.75
C ASP A 6 -36.71 9.91 -17.25
N VAL A 7 -36.24 10.46 -16.12
CA VAL A 7 -36.75 11.73 -15.57
C VAL A 7 -36.46 12.90 -16.51
N LEU A 8 -35.25 12.97 -17.07
CA LEU A 8 -34.85 14.05 -17.98
C LEU A 8 -35.61 14.01 -19.31
N LYS A 9 -36.07 12.83 -19.74
CA LYS A 9 -36.81 12.67 -20.99
C LYS A 9 -38.17 13.37 -20.99
N VAL A 10 -38.74 13.64 -19.81
CA VAL A 10 -39.95 14.47 -19.64
C VAL A 10 -39.69 15.91 -20.09
N LEU A 11 -38.51 16.45 -19.79
CA LEU A 11 -38.10 17.82 -20.16
C LEU A 11 -37.52 17.87 -21.58
N TYR A 12 -36.91 16.77 -22.04
CA TYR A 12 -36.23 16.66 -23.32
C TYR A 12 -36.72 15.41 -24.07
N PRO A 13 -37.84 15.50 -24.83
CA PRO A 13 -38.50 14.34 -25.42
C PRO A 13 -37.61 13.54 -26.39
N ASN A 14 -36.67 14.21 -27.05
CA ASN A 14 -35.73 13.62 -28.01
C ASN A 14 -34.41 13.15 -27.38
N LEU A 15 -34.29 13.17 -26.04
CA LEU A 15 -33.08 12.73 -25.35
C LEU A 15 -32.88 11.21 -25.49
N ILE A 16 -31.73 10.84 -26.06
CA ILE A 16 -31.28 9.45 -26.19
C ILE A 16 -30.26 9.19 -25.09
N HIS A 17 -30.62 8.36 -24.10
CA HIS A 17 -29.69 7.91 -23.08
C HIS A 17 -28.90 6.71 -23.62
N VAL A 18 -27.60 6.90 -23.83
CA VAL A 18 -26.67 5.80 -24.15
C VAL A 18 -25.91 5.43 -22.88
N THR A 19 -26.03 4.17 -22.46
CA THR A 19 -25.20 3.67 -21.36
C THR A 19 -23.76 3.52 -21.88
N PHE A 20 -22.83 4.20 -21.24
CA PHE A 20 -21.42 4.07 -21.58
C PHE A 20 -20.95 2.64 -21.33
N LEU A 21 -20.49 1.95 -22.39
CA LEU A 21 -20.03 0.55 -22.30
C LEU A 21 -18.92 0.37 -21.26
N GLY A 22 -18.04 1.37 -21.10
CA GLY A 22 -17.00 1.35 -20.06
C GLY A 22 -17.57 1.29 -18.64
N HIS A 23 -18.78 1.81 -18.38
CA HIS A 23 -19.44 1.64 -17.09
C HIS A 23 -19.87 0.18 -16.86
N GLY A 24 -20.36 -0.49 -17.91
CA GLY A 24 -20.67 -1.92 -17.87
C GLY A 24 -19.42 -2.76 -17.61
N LEU A 25 -18.33 -2.47 -18.33
CA LEU A 25 -17.04 -3.14 -18.12
C LEU A 25 -16.50 -2.93 -16.71
N ASN A 26 -16.58 -1.70 -16.17
CA ASN A 26 -16.17 -1.44 -14.78
C ASN A 26 -16.97 -2.28 -13.77
N ARG A 27 -18.28 -2.46 -13.99
CA ARG A 27 -19.11 -3.30 -13.11
C ARG A 27 -18.71 -4.78 -13.18
N VAL A 28 -18.35 -5.25 -14.36
CA VAL A 28 -17.80 -6.61 -14.53
C VAL A 28 -16.46 -6.73 -13.80
N ALA A 29 -15.55 -5.78 -13.97
CA ALA A 29 -14.24 -5.78 -13.30
C ALA A 29 -14.37 -5.71 -11.77
N GLU A 30 -15.26 -4.87 -11.23
CA GLU A 30 -15.62 -4.83 -9.81
C GLU A 30 -16.08 -6.22 -9.33
N LYS A 31 -16.96 -6.87 -10.09
CA LYS A 31 -17.47 -8.18 -9.73
C LYS A 31 -16.38 -9.26 -9.78
N VAL A 32 -15.47 -9.21 -10.75
CA VAL A 32 -14.29 -10.08 -10.81
C VAL A 32 -13.45 -9.91 -9.56
N ARG A 33 -13.12 -8.68 -9.17
CA ARG A 33 -12.36 -8.43 -7.93
C ARG A 33 -13.05 -9.00 -6.69
N ASP A 34 -14.37 -8.84 -6.59
CA ASP A 34 -15.15 -9.36 -5.45
C ASP A 34 -15.15 -10.89 -5.39
N MET A 35 -15.03 -11.59 -6.53
CA MET A 35 -14.91 -13.05 -6.58
C MET A 35 -13.55 -13.56 -6.10
N PHE A 36 -12.51 -12.71 -6.08
CA PHE A 36 -11.15 -13.09 -5.69
C PHE A 36 -10.64 -12.26 -4.49
N PRO A 37 -11.23 -12.42 -3.30
CA PRO A 37 -10.86 -11.63 -2.12
C PRO A 37 -9.41 -11.82 -1.68
N ASN A 38 -8.86 -13.04 -1.83
CA ASN A 38 -7.46 -13.34 -1.50
C ASN A 38 -6.48 -12.62 -2.43
N VAL A 39 -6.77 -12.59 -3.72
CA VAL A 39 -5.96 -11.85 -4.71
C VAL A 39 -6.05 -10.36 -4.43
N ASN A 40 -7.24 -9.84 -4.14
CA ASN A 40 -7.42 -8.45 -3.77
C ASN A 40 -6.63 -8.09 -2.48
N LYS A 41 -6.60 -8.99 -1.48
CA LYS A 41 -5.80 -8.81 -0.27
C LYS A 41 -4.30 -8.78 -0.59
N LEU A 42 -3.82 -9.68 -1.46
CA LEU A 42 -2.44 -9.72 -1.92
C LEU A 42 -2.03 -8.39 -2.60
N VAL A 43 -2.79 -7.95 -3.60
CA VAL A 43 -2.51 -6.70 -4.33
C VAL A 43 -2.48 -5.49 -3.37
N ASN A 44 -3.42 -5.42 -2.42
CA ASN A 44 -3.43 -4.35 -1.42
C ASN A 44 -2.21 -4.42 -0.47
N ASN A 45 -1.77 -5.62 -0.10
CA ASN A 45 -0.57 -5.79 0.72
C ASN A 45 0.69 -5.40 -0.04
N ILE A 46 0.83 -5.81 -1.30
CA ILE A 46 1.96 -5.40 -2.17
C ILE A 46 2.03 -3.88 -2.27
N LYS A 47 0.89 -3.22 -2.48
CA LYS A 47 0.82 -1.75 -2.45
C LYS A 47 1.37 -1.18 -1.14
N LYS A 48 0.94 -1.72 0.01
CA LYS A 48 1.39 -1.26 1.34
C LYS A 48 2.88 -1.47 1.56
N ILE A 49 3.47 -2.52 0.99
CA ILE A 49 4.91 -2.75 1.06
C ILE A 49 5.64 -1.56 0.43
N PHE A 50 5.25 -1.04 -0.72
CA PHE A 50 6.02 0.06 -1.34
C PHE A 50 5.55 1.46 -0.94
N LEU A 51 4.36 1.57 -0.34
CA LEU A 51 3.78 2.84 0.05
C LEU A 51 4.64 3.57 1.10
N LYS A 52 5.19 4.73 0.71
CA LYS A 52 6.00 5.61 1.56
C LYS A 52 7.25 4.93 2.17
N ALA A 53 7.84 3.96 1.49
CA ALA A 53 9.05 3.26 1.96
C ALA A 53 10.19 3.30 0.92
N PRO A 54 10.93 4.41 0.83
CA PRO A 54 12.01 4.58 -0.14
C PRO A 54 13.06 3.47 -0.09
N SER A 55 13.44 3.02 1.10
CA SER A 55 14.44 1.95 1.27
C SER A 55 13.99 0.61 0.67
N ARG A 56 12.71 0.22 0.81
CA ARG A 56 12.19 -1.00 0.18
C ARG A 56 12.10 -0.88 -1.34
N VAL A 57 11.87 0.34 -1.82
CA VAL A 57 11.85 0.64 -3.26
C VAL A 57 13.26 0.57 -3.85
N GLU A 58 14.30 1.02 -3.12
CA GLU A 58 15.70 0.86 -3.52
C GLU A 58 16.09 -0.61 -3.60
N VAL A 59 15.82 -1.38 -2.55
CA VAL A 59 16.04 -2.83 -2.53
C VAL A 59 15.32 -3.49 -3.69
N TYR A 60 14.04 -3.17 -3.90
CA TYR A 60 13.28 -3.69 -5.05
C TYR A 60 14.00 -3.43 -6.37
N ARG A 61 14.52 -2.22 -6.58
CA ARG A 61 15.27 -1.87 -7.80
C ARG A 61 16.60 -2.63 -7.91
N GLU A 62 17.24 -2.97 -6.80
CA GLU A 62 18.45 -3.80 -6.79
C GLU A 62 18.15 -5.27 -7.12
N ILE A 63 17.06 -5.82 -6.56
CA ILE A 63 16.63 -7.20 -6.79
C ILE A 63 16.10 -7.36 -8.23
N MET A 64 15.20 -6.45 -8.61
CA MET A 64 14.39 -6.49 -9.81
C MET A 64 14.90 -5.39 -10.75
N GLN A 65 16.07 -5.63 -11.34
CA GLN A 65 16.69 -4.71 -12.29
C GLN A 65 15.77 -4.51 -13.51
N ASP A 66 15.64 -3.27 -13.97
CA ASP A 66 14.79 -2.85 -15.10
C ASP A 66 13.28 -3.13 -15.00
N ILE A 67 12.78 -3.64 -13.87
CA ILE A 67 11.34 -3.86 -13.66
C ILE A 67 10.74 -2.63 -12.96
N PRO A 68 9.67 -2.02 -13.50
CA PRO A 68 9.02 -0.88 -12.86
C PRO A 68 8.37 -1.28 -11.53
N LEU A 69 8.06 -0.29 -10.69
CA LEU A 69 7.27 -0.56 -9.49
C LEU A 69 5.89 -1.10 -9.85
N PRO A 70 5.31 -1.99 -9.02
CA PRO A 70 3.98 -2.51 -9.26
C PRO A 70 2.98 -1.37 -9.40
N PRO A 71 2.08 -1.42 -10.41
CA PRO A 71 1.13 -0.36 -10.64
C PRO A 71 0.14 -0.29 -9.48
N GLU A 72 -0.20 0.94 -9.08
CA GLU A 72 -1.14 1.13 -7.99
C GLU A 72 -2.58 1.05 -8.50
N PRO A 73 -3.41 0.12 -7.97
CA PRO A 73 -4.82 0.10 -8.33
C PRO A 73 -5.51 1.37 -7.83
N VAL A 74 -6.24 2.03 -8.73
CA VAL A 74 -7.06 3.20 -8.45
C VAL A 74 -8.53 2.76 -8.49
N LEU A 75 -9.24 2.91 -7.37
CA LEU A 75 -10.63 2.44 -7.24
C LEU A 75 -11.57 3.01 -8.31
N THR A 76 -11.29 4.22 -8.80
CA THR A 76 -12.11 4.92 -9.80
C THR A 76 -11.69 4.68 -11.26
N ARG A 77 -10.60 3.92 -11.51
CA ARG A 77 -10.12 3.60 -12.88
C ARG A 77 -10.19 2.09 -13.14
N TRP A 78 -10.94 1.74 -14.17
CA TRP A 78 -11.57 0.44 -14.39
C TRP A 78 -10.67 -0.66 -15.01
N GLU A 79 -9.37 -0.50 -14.94
CA GLU A 79 -8.37 -1.43 -15.52
C GLU A 79 -7.19 -1.63 -14.57
N THR A 80 -6.85 -0.59 -13.81
CA THR A 80 -5.69 -0.54 -12.91
C THR A 80 -5.59 -1.71 -11.92
N TRP A 81 -6.73 -2.28 -11.47
CA TRP A 81 -6.70 -3.47 -10.63
C TRP A 81 -6.32 -4.73 -11.41
N LEU A 82 -6.84 -4.91 -12.62
CA LEU A 82 -6.49 -6.05 -13.47
C LEU A 82 -5.03 -5.96 -13.92
N GLU A 83 -4.56 -4.77 -14.31
CA GLU A 83 -3.15 -4.51 -14.61
C GLU A 83 -2.25 -4.87 -13.42
N ALA A 84 -2.61 -4.44 -12.21
CA ALA A 84 -1.87 -4.79 -11.00
C ALA A 84 -1.87 -6.30 -10.75
N VAL A 85 -2.99 -6.99 -10.95
CA VAL A 85 -3.04 -8.45 -10.78
C VAL A 85 -2.13 -9.14 -11.80
N VAL A 86 -2.23 -8.78 -13.08
CA VAL A 86 -1.43 -9.37 -14.15
C VAL A 86 0.06 -9.11 -13.92
N PHE A 87 0.42 -7.87 -13.58
CA PHE A 87 1.79 -7.49 -13.26
C PHE A 87 2.33 -8.27 -12.06
N ASN A 88 1.55 -8.40 -10.99
CA ASN A 88 1.98 -9.13 -9.80
C ASN A 88 2.14 -10.62 -10.09
N ALA A 89 1.29 -11.18 -10.95
CA ALA A 89 1.41 -12.58 -11.37
C ALA A 89 2.66 -12.84 -12.21
N SER A 90 3.02 -11.92 -13.13
CA SER A 90 4.21 -12.08 -13.97
C SER A 90 5.52 -11.89 -13.22
N HIS A 91 5.51 -11.20 -12.07
CA HIS A 91 6.71 -10.91 -11.26
C HIS A 91 6.66 -11.57 -9.87
N PHE A 92 5.87 -12.63 -9.71
CA PHE A 92 5.63 -13.27 -8.42
C PHE A 92 6.93 -13.78 -7.75
N GLU A 93 7.85 -14.31 -8.55
CA GLU A 93 9.11 -14.90 -8.07
C GLU A 93 9.97 -13.87 -7.31
N GLY A 94 10.11 -12.65 -7.81
CA GLY A 94 10.91 -11.63 -7.11
C GLY A 94 10.26 -11.12 -5.82
N TYR A 95 8.93 -11.24 -5.67
CA TYR A 95 8.28 -10.99 -4.38
C TYR A 95 8.60 -12.08 -3.34
N GLN A 96 8.87 -13.31 -3.75
CA GLN A 96 9.27 -14.38 -2.82
C GLN A 96 10.63 -14.08 -2.18
N ILE A 97 11.55 -13.50 -2.94
CA ILE A 97 12.87 -13.05 -2.46
C ILE A 97 12.70 -11.98 -1.37
N LEU A 98 11.86 -10.97 -1.62
CA LEU A 98 11.55 -9.92 -0.65
C LEU A 98 10.90 -10.47 0.62
N LEU A 99 10.01 -11.46 0.48
CA LEU A 99 9.37 -12.11 1.63
C LEU A 99 10.38 -12.90 2.46
N GLY A 100 11.33 -13.58 1.83
CA GLY A 100 12.43 -14.27 2.53
C GLY A 100 13.28 -13.31 3.36
N ILE A 101 13.64 -12.15 2.78
CA ILE A 101 14.37 -11.11 3.50
C ILE A 101 13.57 -10.58 4.70
N GLN A 102 12.26 -10.37 4.54
CA GLN A 102 11.37 -9.97 5.63
C GLN A 102 11.31 -11.01 6.77
N ASN A 103 11.23 -12.30 6.45
CA ASN A 103 11.15 -13.37 7.44
C ASN A 103 12.44 -13.45 8.27
N VAL A 104 13.60 -13.34 7.61
CA VAL A 104 14.92 -13.22 8.29
C VAL A 104 14.95 -12.05 9.25
N LEU A 105 14.42 -10.89 8.84
CA LEU A 105 14.37 -9.70 9.69
C LEU A 105 13.41 -9.79 10.86
N SER A 106 12.37 -10.61 10.71
CA SER A 106 11.38 -10.87 11.75
C SER A 106 11.87 -11.92 12.76
N GLY A 107 13.00 -12.57 12.50
CA GLY A 107 13.59 -13.60 13.36
C GLY A 107 12.93 -14.97 13.22
N ASP A 108 12.30 -15.25 12.08
CA ASP A 108 11.64 -16.54 11.81
C ASP A 108 12.69 -17.62 11.46
N GLU A 109 12.59 -18.82 12.07
CA GLU A 109 13.63 -19.86 12.02
C GLU A 109 13.84 -20.47 10.63
N ASP A 110 12.84 -20.37 9.73
CA ASP A 110 12.89 -20.88 8.36
C ASP A 110 13.46 -19.87 7.34
N GLY A 111 13.80 -18.65 7.78
CA GLY A 111 14.29 -17.58 6.92
C GLY A 111 15.67 -17.86 6.33
N HIS A 112 15.74 -18.33 5.09
CA HIS A 112 17.01 -18.38 4.34
C HIS A 112 17.17 -17.09 3.52
N LEU A 113 18.31 -16.42 3.70
CA LEU A 113 18.71 -15.33 2.81
C LEU A 113 18.90 -15.89 1.40
N PRO A 114 18.35 -15.22 0.37
CA PRO A 114 18.68 -15.56 -1.01
C PRO A 114 20.20 -15.42 -1.20
N THR A 115 20.80 -16.30 -2.00
CA THR A 115 22.26 -16.49 -2.16
C THR A 115 23.07 -15.24 -2.49
N ASN A 116 22.40 -14.15 -2.89
CA ASN A 116 23.00 -12.88 -3.30
C ASN A 116 22.85 -11.74 -2.27
N TYR A 117 22.29 -11.98 -1.08
CA TYR A 117 22.07 -10.95 -0.06
C TYR A 117 23.01 -11.07 1.13
N SER A 118 23.77 -10.01 1.38
CA SER A 118 24.61 -9.87 2.58
C SER A 118 23.74 -9.57 3.80
N PRO A 119 24.03 -10.16 4.98
CA PRO A 119 23.36 -9.83 6.25
C PRO A 119 23.34 -8.33 6.58
N ASP A 120 24.34 -7.57 6.11
CA ASP A 120 24.43 -6.12 6.30
C ASP A 120 23.33 -5.35 5.56
N MET A 121 23.07 -5.72 4.29
CA MET A 121 21.99 -5.18 3.46
C MET A 121 20.61 -5.52 4.04
N THR A 122 20.48 -6.71 4.61
CA THR A 122 19.27 -7.13 5.32
C THR A 122 19.06 -6.29 6.58
N SER A 123 20.11 -6.02 7.37
CA SER A 123 19.99 -5.23 8.60
C SER A 123 19.44 -3.82 8.35
N ASN A 124 19.78 -3.20 7.21
CA ASN A 124 19.27 -1.88 6.81
C ASN A 124 17.75 -1.88 6.56
N MET A 125 17.15 -3.03 6.27
CA MET A 125 15.70 -3.17 6.11
C MET A 125 14.96 -3.36 7.45
N LYS A 126 15.66 -3.64 8.56
CA LYS A 126 15.09 -3.75 9.91
C LYS A 126 14.37 -2.47 10.34
N PHE A 127 14.85 -1.32 9.86
CA PHE A 127 14.27 -0.01 10.15
C PHE A 127 13.23 0.45 9.11
N SER A 128 12.82 -0.43 8.20
CA SER A 128 11.80 -0.15 7.19
C SER A 128 10.50 -0.89 7.55
N PRO A 129 9.69 -0.37 8.49
CA PRO A 129 8.50 -1.07 8.99
C PRO A 129 7.50 -1.37 7.87
N ILE A 130 7.10 -2.63 7.74
CA ILE A 130 6.12 -3.14 6.76
C ILE A 130 4.72 -2.54 6.96
N THR A 131 4.45 -1.96 8.14
CA THR A 131 3.18 -1.30 8.41
C THR A 131 3.38 0.19 8.68
N SER A 132 2.79 1.02 7.82
CA SER A 132 2.58 2.45 8.08
C SER A 132 1.74 2.71 9.34
N VAL A 133 1.13 1.66 9.90
CA VAL A 133 0.31 1.70 11.11
C VAL A 133 1.14 2.17 12.30
N ASP A 134 2.40 1.75 12.44
CA ASP A 134 3.22 2.20 13.55
C ASP A 134 3.56 3.68 13.46
N VAL A 135 3.82 4.17 12.26
CA VAL A 135 4.06 5.58 11.99
C VAL A 135 2.78 6.41 12.17
N GLU A 136 1.64 5.97 11.63
CA GLU A 136 0.34 6.67 11.78
C GLU A 136 -0.19 6.66 13.22
N ARG A 137 0.05 5.58 13.98
CA ARG A 137 -0.29 5.50 15.40
C ARG A 137 0.61 6.42 16.22
N SER A 138 1.90 6.54 15.85
CA SER A 138 2.82 7.52 16.45
C SER A 138 2.35 8.94 16.20
N PHE A 139 1.95 9.27 14.97
CA PHE A 139 1.41 10.60 14.65
C PHE A 139 0.10 10.91 15.38
N SER A 140 -0.76 9.91 15.60
CA SER A 140 -1.98 10.06 16.39
C SER A 140 -1.69 10.34 17.87
N LEU A 141 -0.67 9.68 18.45
CA LEU A 141 -0.15 9.98 19.80
C LEU A 141 0.46 11.39 19.85
N TYR A 142 1.27 11.76 18.84
CA TYR A 142 1.91 13.06 18.75
C TYR A 142 0.94 14.22 18.52
N LYS A 143 -0.28 13.97 18.04
CA LYS A 143 -1.32 15.00 17.93
C LYS A 143 -1.61 15.68 19.26
N HIS A 144 -1.49 14.96 20.38
CA HIS A 144 -1.63 15.52 21.73
C HIS A 144 -0.36 16.23 22.21
N ILE A 145 0.81 15.85 21.69
CA ILE A 145 2.11 16.45 22.04
C ILE A 145 2.34 17.75 21.25
N LEU A 146 1.91 17.80 19.99
CA LEU A 146 2.12 18.88 19.03
C LEU A 146 0.88 19.80 18.89
N SER A 147 0.07 19.92 19.93
CA SER A 147 -1.10 20.82 19.90
C SER A 147 -0.67 22.29 20.05
N ASP A 148 -1.42 23.22 19.43
CA ASP A 148 -1.19 24.67 19.45
C ASP A 148 -1.16 25.30 20.86
N ARG A 149 -1.58 24.56 21.89
CA ARG A 149 -1.55 24.98 23.29
C ARG A 149 -0.16 24.95 23.92
N ARG A 150 0.84 24.30 23.31
CA ARG A 150 2.23 24.32 23.79
C ARG A 150 3.00 25.44 23.11
N THR A 151 3.39 26.43 23.90
CA THR A 151 4.08 27.61 23.39
C THR A 151 5.60 27.52 23.47
N HIS A 152 6.16 26.55 24.21
CA HIS A 152 7.62 26.40 24.43
C HIS A 152 8.08 24.93 24.28
N MET A 153 8.05 24.40 23.07
CA MET A 153 8.66 23.11 22.75
C MET A 153 10.06 23.34 22.15
N THR A 154 11.12 22.89 22.85
CA THR A 154 12.48 22.88 22.28
C THR A 154 12.79 21.51 21.66
N PRO A 155 13.81 21.39 20.79
CA PRO A 155 14.21 20.12 20.20
C PRO A 155 14.52 19.03 21.25
N GLU A 156 15.16 19.38 22.36
CA GLU A 156 15.51 18.45 23.44
C GLU A 156 14.26 17.90 24.13
N HIS A 157 13.26 18.75 24.37
CA HIS A 157 11.96 18.30 24.88
C HIS A 157 11.27 17.37 23.89
N MET A 158 11.33 17.69 22.58
CA MET A 158 10.73 16.86 21.55
C MET A 158 11.34 15.45 21.52
N GLU A 159 12.68 15.35 21.59
CA GLU A 159 13.38 14.06 21.69
C GLU A 159 12.95 13.26 22.92
N GLN A 160 12.86 13.92 24.08
CA GLN A 160 12.38 13.27 25.31
C GLN A 160 10.94 12.73 25.17
N TYR A 161 10.04 13.51 24.57
CA TYR A 161 8.66 13.07 24.33
C TYR A 161 8.58 11.91 23.34
N ILE A 162 9.41 11.91 22.29
CA ILE A 162 9.50 10.80 21.32
C ILE A 162 9.98 9.54 22.04
N VAL A 163 11.06 9.62 22.81
CA VAL A 163 11.61 8.47 23.55
C VAL A 163 10.58 7.88 24.52
N ILE A 164 9.91 8.71 25.34
CA ILE A 164 8.90 8.24 26.30
C ILE A 164 7.76 7.49 25.58
N ASN A 165 7.30 7.99 24.44
CA ASN A 165 6.15 7.38 23.73
C ASN A 165 6.56 6.18 22.85
N CYS A 166 7.84 6.03 22.51
CA CYS A 166 8.35 4.85 21.83
C CYS A 166 8.45 3.61 22.75
N PHE A 167 8.70 3.78 24.06
CA PHE A 167 8.92 2.67 25.00
C PHE A 167 7.67 2.20 25.76
N MET A 168 6.58 2.97 25.79
CA MET A 168 5.36 2.64 26.56
C MET A 168 4.47 1.57 25.89
N ARG A 169 4.99 0.75 24.98
CA ARG A 169 4.22 -0.23 24.20
C ARG A 169 4.09 -1.64 24.82
N ASP A 170 4.74 -1.92 25.95
CA ASP A 170 4.81 -3.28 26.52
C ASP A 170 4.09 -3.45 27.88
N THR A 171 2.95 -2.80 28.10
CA THR A 171 2.06 -3.08 29.24
C THR A 171 0.60 -3.16 28.82
#